data_AF-A0A832I9C8-F1
#
_entry.id   AF-A0A832I9C8-F1
#
_cell.length_a   1.000
_cell.length_b   1.000
_cell.length_c   1.000
_cell.angle_alpha   90.00
_cell.angle_beta   90.00
_cell.angle_gamma   90.00
#
_symmetry.space_group_name_H-M   'P 1'
#
loop_
_entity.id
_entity.type
_entity.pdbx_description
1 polymer ?
#
loop_
_entity_poly.entity_id
_entity_poly.type
_entity_poly.pdbx_seq_one_letter_code
_entity_poly.pdbx_strand_id
1 'polypeptide(L)'
;MRVRFSNLADTMVGLKEIEVKPGKKEEIFEQISKASGKRVKLDVNDDSAYLVVEQDGSVRKSWVIALLNGVNVVDLSPSSVWDGELVIFVPVSGG
;
A
#
# COMPACT_ATOMS: atom_id res chain seq x y z
N MET A 1 13.31 -2.76 0.46
CA MET A 1 12.10 -3.59 0.35
C MET A 1 11.43 -3.37 -1.01
N ARG A 2 10.80 -4.41 -1.53
CA ARG A 2 10.06 -4.40 -2.80
C ARG A 2 8.57 -4.22 -2.52
N VAL A 3 7.93 -3.24 -3.15
CA VAL A 3 6.50 -3.01 -3.04
C VAL A 3 5.84 -3.29 -4.38
N ARG A 4 4.84 -4.16 -4.40
CA ARG A 4 4.10 -4.57 -5.60
C ARG A 4 2.64 -4.21 -5.46
N PHE A 5 2.10 -3.56 -6.48
CA PHE A 5 0.69 -3.26 -6.60
C PHE A 5 0.07 -4.16 -7.67
N SER A 6 -1.16 -4.61 -7.46
CA SER A 6 -1.86 -5.45 -8.42
C SER A 6 -3.33 -5.10 -8.54
N ASN A 7 -3.96 -5.48 -9.65
CA ASN A 7 -5.33 -5.13 -10.02
C ASN A 7 -5.52 -3.60 -9.95
N LEU A 8 -6.69 -3.14 -9.49
CA LEU A 8 -7.00 -1.72 -9.37
C LEU A 8 -5.97 -0.91 -8.55
N ALA A 9 -5.21 -1.54 -7.64
CA ALA A 9 -4.19 -0.84 -6.86
C ALA A 9 -3.06 -0.28 -7.74
N ASP A 10 -2.63 -0.99 -8.77
CA ASP A 10 -1.56 -0.51 -9.66
C ASP A 10 -1.99 0.72 -10.46
N THR A 11 -3.27 0.75 -10.83
CA THR A 11 -3.89 1.81 -11.63
C THR A 11 -4.15 3.03 -10.75
N MET A 12 -4.58 2.83 -9.51
CA MET A 12 -4.73 3.90 -8.52
C MET A 12 -3.38 4.60 -8.28
N VAL A 13 -2.34 3.83 -7.96
CA VAL A 13 -1.01 4.39 -7.66
C VAL A 13 -0.30 4.88 -8.91
N GLY A 14 -0.52 4.25 -10.06
CA GLY A 14 0.23 4.50 -11.30
C GLY A 14 1.59 3.80 -11.33
N LEU A 15 1.84 2.84 -10.44
CA LEU A 15 3.04 2.03 -10.35
C LEU A 15 2.64 0.57 -10.17
N LYS A 16 3.26 -0.34 -10.93
CA LYS A 16 3.11 -1.78 -10.70
C LYS A 16 4.03 -2.27 -9.60
N GLU A 17 5.21 -1.67 -9.50
CA GLU A 17 6.25 -2.08 -8.58
C GLU A 17 7.22 -0.94 -8.30
N ILE A 18 7.80 -0.92 -7.10
CA ILE A 18 8.84 0.01 -6.70
C ILE A 18 9.74 -0.60 -5.63
N GLU A 19 11.05 -0.32 -5.71
CA GLU A 19 11.98 -0.56 -4.61
C GLU A 19 12.09 0.70 -3.73
N VAL A 20 11.92 0.52 -2.42
CA VAL A 20 12.03 1.59 -1.42
C VAL A 20 12.91 1.15 -0.26
N LYS A 21 13.43 2.12 0.50
CA LYS A 21 14.17 1.82 1.72
C LYS A 21 13.21 1.21 2.76
N PRO A 22 13.61 0.11 3.44
CA PRO A 22 12.87 -0.41 4.58
C PRO A 22 12.72 0.65 5.68
N GLY A 23 11.66 0.57 6.47
CA GLY A 23 11.40 1.57 7.51
C GLY A 23 10.00 1.48 8.09
N LYS A 24 9.52 2.58 8.65
CA LYS A 24 8.14 2.68 9.13
C LYS A 24 7.18 2.79 7.95
N LYS A 25 5.92 2.38 8.18
CA LYS A 25 4.84 2.48 7.18
C LYS A 25 4.78 3.88 6.56
N GLU A 26 4.81 4.92 7.38
CA GLU A 26 4.69 6.31 6.90
C GLU A 26 5.85 6.71 5.97
N GLU A 27 7.07 6.29 6.29
CA GLU A 27 8.29 6.57 5.51
C GLU A 27 8.28 5.83 4.16
N ILE A 28 7.75 4.60 4.15
CA ILE A 28 7.57 3.80 2.92
C ILE A 28 6.56 4.48 1.99
N PHE A 29 5.41 4.88 2.52
CA PHE A 29 4.36 5.54 1.72
C PHE A 29 4.73 6.95 1.29
N GLU A 30 5.61 7.64 2.01
CA GLU A 30 6.22 8.89 1.54
C GLU A 30 7.12 8.67 0.30
N GLN A 31 7.95 7.61 0.31
CA GLN A 31 8.78 7.25 -0.84
C GLN A 31 7.94 6.85 -2.06
N ILE A 32 6.88 6.05 -1.84
CA ILE A 32 5.92 5.69 -2.89
C ILE A 32 5.24 6.94 -3.46
N SER A 33 4.86 7.88 -2.60
CA SER A 33 4.22 9.13 -3.02
C SER A 33 5.14 9.97 -3.90
N LYS A 34 6.41 10.12 -3.50
CA LYS A 34 7.44 10.84 -4.27
C LYS A 34 7.65 10.22 -5.65
N ALA A 35 7.69 8.89 -5.75
CA ALA A 35 7.93 8.20 -7.00
C ALA A 35 6.70 8.19 -7.94
N SER A 36 5.49 8.11 -7.39
CA SER A 36 4.25 8.09 -8.19
C SER A 36 3.79 9.49 -8.62
N GLY A 37 4.29 10.55 -7.99
CA GLY A 37 3.79 11.91 -8.19
C GLY A 37 2.39 12.12 -7.60
N LYS A 38 1.90 11.19 -6.77
CA LYS A 38 0.58 11.23 -6.11
C LYS A 38 0.77 11.12 -4.61
N ARG A 39 -0.19 11.57 -3.82
CA ARG A 39 -0.17 11.31 -2.39
C ARG A 39 -0.80 9.94 -2.13
N VAL A 40 0.02 8.98 -1.73
CA VAL A 40 -0.37 7.58 -1.49
C VAL A 40 -0.25 7.27 0.00
N LYS A 41 -1.28 6.66 0.58
CA LYS A 41 -1.30 6.21 1.98
C LYS A 41 -1.95 4.85 2.12
N LEU A 42 -1.59 4.15 3.19
CA LEU A 42 -2.26 2.95 3.64
C LEU A 42 -2.82 3.17 5.05
N ASP A 43 -4.13 3.34 5.10
CA ASP A 43 -4.89 3.43 6.35
C ASP A 43 -5.18 2.00 6.80
N VAL A 44 -4.64 1.64 7.97
CA VAL A 44 -4.82 0.31 8.57
C VAL A 44 -5.60 0.51 9.85
N ASN A 45 -6.75 -0.14 9.94
CA ASN A 45 -7.63 -0.22 11.10
C ASN A 45 -7.58 -1.65 11.66
N ASP A 46 -8.31 -1.91 12.75
CA ASP A 46 -8.29 -3.18 13.49
C ASP A 46 -8.57 -4.42 12.61
N ASP A 47 -9.39 -4.29 11.56
CA ASP A 47 -9.85 -5.41 10.73
C ASP A 47 -9.65 -5.20 9.22
N SER A 48 -9.15 -4.04 8.81
CA SER A 48 -9.21 -3.61 7.42
C SER A 48 -8.09 -2.66 7.03
N ALA A 49 -7.65 -2.78 5.78
CA ALA A 49 -6.69 -1.88 5.16
C ALA A 49 -7.31 -1.17 3.95
N TYR A 50 -7.01 0.12 3.81
CA TYR A 50 -7.47 0.95 2.71
C TYR A 50 -6.30 1.66 2.05
N LEU A 51 -6.18 1.50 0.73
CA LEU A 51 -5.27 2.28 -0.08
C LEU A 51 -5.97 3.60 -0.45
N VAL A 52 -5.35 4.71 -0.05
CA VAL A 52 -5.83 6.07 -0.33
C VAL A 52 -4.86 6.75 -1.27
N VAL A 53 -5.35 7.21 -2.41
CA VAL A 53 -4.56 7.96 -3.40
C VAL A 53 -5.25 9.29 -3.68
N GLU A 54 -4.52 10.39 -3.49
CA GLU A 54 -4.96 11.74 -3.78
C GLU A 54 -4.13 12.33 -4.93
N GLN A 55 -4.81 12.87 -5.93
CA GLN A 55 -4.23 13.50 -7.11
C GLN A 55 -5.16 14.62 -7.59
N ASP A 56 -4.62 15.81 -7.84
CA ASP A 56 -5.35 16.96 -8.41
C ASP A 56 -6.67 17.29 -7.68
N GLY A 57 -6.67 17.22 -6.34
CA GLY A 57 -7.84 17.46 -5.50
C GLY A 57 -8.88 16.32 -5.47
N SER A 58 -8.67 15.24 -6.23
CA SER A 58 -9.50 14.03 -6.21
C SER A 58 -8.91 12.99 -5.27
N VAL A 59 -9.75 12.40 -4.42
CA VAL A 59 -9.37 11.33 -3.49
C VAL A 59 -10.03 10.02 -3.91
N ARG A 60 -9.24 8.98 -4.12
CA ARG A 60 -9.70 7.60 -4.32
C ARG A 60 -9.32 6.76 -3.12
N LYS A 61 -10.30 6.06 -2.56
CA LYS A 61 -10.13 5.13 -1.44
C LYS A 61 -10.66 3.77 -1.84
N SER A 62 -9.89 2.72 -1.63
CA SER A 62 -10.33 1.36 -1.90
C SER A 62 -9.86 0.43 -0.79
N TRP A 63 -10.74 -0.49 -0.39
CA TRP A 63 -10.37 -1.58 0.49
C TRP A 63 -9.38 -2.50 -0.24
N VAL A 64 -8.32 -2.90 0.46
CA VAL A 64 -7.23 -3.69 -0.09
C VAL A 64 -6.82 -4.80 0.87
N ILE A 65 -6.23 -5.84 0.31
CA ILE A 65 -5.40 -6.77 1.06
C ILE A 65 -3.96 -6.32 0.86
N ALA A 66 -3.24 -6.12 1.97
CA ALA A 66 -1.84 -5.78 1.98
C ALA A 66 -1.08 -6.83 2.79
N LEU A 67 -0.10 -7.48 2.16
CA LEU A 67 0.67 -8.58 2.75
C LEU A 67 2.14 -8.18 2.81
N LEU A 68 2.70 -8.09 4.02
CA LEU A 68 4.13 -7.93 4.25
C LEU A 68 4.74 -9.31 4.53
N ASN A 69 5.61 -9.78 3.64
CA ASN A 69 6.20 -11.13 3.70
C ASN A 69 5.14 -12.24 3.86
N GLY A 70 3.98 -12.07 3.23
CA GLY A 70 2.84 -13.00 3.32
C GLY A 70 1.94 -12.82 4.55
N VAL A 71 2.29 -11.95 5.50
CA VAL A 71 1.46 -11.65 6.69
C VAL A 71 0.58 -10.42 6.42
N ASN A 72 -0.70 -10.48 6.77
CA ASN A 72 -1.60 -9.35 6.58
C ASN A 72 -1.18 -8.18 7.49
N VAL A 73 -1.10 -6.98 6.93
CA VAL A 73 -0.65 -5.79 7.65
C VAL A 73 -1.56 -5.39 8.82
N VAL A 74 -2.82 -5.84 8.82
CA VAL A 74 -3.75 -5.64 9.95
C VAL A 74 -3.32 -6.43 11.18
N ASP A 75 -2.57 -7.52 11.00
CA ASP A 75 -2.07 -8.38 12.08
C ASP A 75 -0.69 -7.91 12.60
N LEU A 76 -0.11 -6.85 12.02
CA LEU A 76 1.20 -6.34 12.41
C LEU A 76 1.10 -5.33 13.55
N SER A 77 2.15 -5.29 14.39
CA SER A 77 2.30 -4.22 15.38
C SER A 77 2.45 -2.86 14.67
N PRO A 78 1.82 -1.78 15.17
CA PRO A 78 2.03 -0.42 14.66
C PRO A 78 3.50 0.04 14.68
N SER A 79 4.32 -0.56 15.55
CA SER A 79 5.76 -0.27 15.67
C SER A 79 6.65 -1.12 14.77
N SER A 80 6.08 -2.03 13.97
CA SER A 80 6.86 -2.92 13.10
C SER A 80 7.64 -2.15 12.05
N VAL A 81 8.92 -2.50 11.92
CA VAL A 81 9.73 -2.11 10.76
C VAL A 81 9.32 -3.01 9.60
N TRP A 82 9.01 -2.39 8.47
CA TRP A 82 8.61 -3.09 7.26
C TRP A 82 9.84 -3.28 6.37
N ASP A 83 10.19 -4.54 6.13
CA ASP A 83 11.27 -4.96 5.25
C ASP A 83 10.86 -6.23 4.48
N GLY A 84 11.53 -6.52 3.36
CA GLY A 84 11.24 -7.66 2.48
C GLY A 84 10.32 -7.31 1.32
N GLU A 85 9.22 -8.04 1.17
CA GLU A 85 8.22 -7.84 0.09
C GLU A 85 6.87 -7.38 0.68
N LEU A 86 6.32 -6.30 0.14
CA LEU A 86 4.96 -5.83 0.41
C LEU A 86 4.13 -5.95 -0.85
N VAL A 87 3.04 -6.72 -0.79
CA VAL A 87 2.10 -6.90 -1.90
C VAL A 87 0.77 -6.25 -1.54
N ILE A 88 0.26 -5.35 -2.38
CA ILE A 88 -1.00 -4.64 -2.17
C ILE A 88 -1.91 -4.86 -3.36
N PHE A 89 -3.12 -5.35 -3.13
CA PHE A 89 -4.09 -5.59 -4.18
C PHE A 89 -5.51 -5.33 -3.72
N VAL A 90 -6.36 -4.92 -4.67
CA VAL A 90 -7.81 -4.89 -4.46
C VAL A 90 -8.31 -6.32 -4.70
N PRO A 91 -8.95 -6.95 -3.70
CA PRO A 91 -9.51 -8.29 -3.85
C PRO A 91 -10.67 -8.25 -4.85
N VAL A 92 -10.72 -9.25 -5.72
CA VAL A 92 -11.85 -9.47 -6.62
C VAL A 92 -12.76 -10.51 -5.98
N SER A 93 -14.07 -10.27 -5.95
CA SER A 93 -15.03 -11.30 -5.55
C SER A 93 -14.89 -12.46 -6.53
N GLY A 94 -14.36 -13.59 -6.06
CA GLY A 94 -14.45 -14.85 -6.79
C GLY A 94 -15.92 -15.24 -6.88
N GLY A 95 -16.44 -15.33 -8.10
CA GLY A 95 -17.73 -15.97 -8.36
C GLY A 95 -17.63 -17.48 -8.24
#